data_AF-A0A7S2C5D7-F1
#
_entry.id   AF-A0A7S2C5D7-F1
#
_cell.length_a   1.000
_cell.length_b   1.000
_cell.length_c   1.000
_cell.angle_alpha   90.00
_cell.angle_beta   90.00
_cell.angle_gamma   90.00
#
_symmetry.space_group_name_H-M   'P 1'
#
loop_
_entity.id
_entity.type
_entity.pdbx_description
1 polymer ?
#
loop_
_entity_poly.entity_id
_entity_poly.type
_entity_poly.pdbx_seq_one_letter_code
_entity_poly.pdbx_strand_id
1 'polypeptide(L)'
;GAFLQVRCSELAKSSTAEYAPKDAEKSFDEVKALVDITNRAEELMAGRKTQRLLMLESSDRYVEQQVNRIDLSKSQCAKPVTQRAALDKAKAEQMEEAKRTHAEIDKLRRATQKLQRDLEAELSSYFKANVRIVGEISQM
;
A
#
# COMPACT_ATOMS: atom_id res chain seq x y z
N GLY A 1 34.67 -13.29 0.92
CA GLY A 1 35.78 -13.37 1.90
C GLY A 1 35.95 -14.74 2.57
N ALA A 2 35.84 -15.86 1.85
CA ALA A 2 36.09 -17.19 2.44
C ALA A 2 37.57 -17.58 2.43
N PHE A 3 38.30 -17.19 1.38
CA PHE A 3 39.72 -17.50 1.21
C PHE A 3 40.61 -16.89 2.31
N LEU A 4 40.41 -15.60 2.62
CA LEU A 4 41.18 -14.91 3.66
C LEU A 4 40.91 -15.50 5.06
N GLN A 5 39.68 -15.90 5.35
CA GLN A 5 39.32 -16.52 6.62
C GLN A 5 39.99 -17.90 6.80
N VAL A 6 40.03 -18.71 5.74
CA VAL A 6 40.74 -20.00 5.72
C VAL A 6 42.23 -19.79 5.92
N ARG A 7 42.85 -18.85 5.20
CA ARG A 7 44.29 -18.55 5.32
C ARG A 7 44.69 -18.03 6.70
N CYS A 8 43.88 -17.16 7.32
CA CYS A 8 44.12 -16.72 8.70
C CYS A 8 44.04 -17.87 9.70
N SER A 9 43.13 -18.83 9.49
CA SER A 9 42.99 -20.02 10.36
C SER A 9 44.12 -21.04 10.16
N GLU A 10 44.71 -21.12 8.97
CA GLU A 10 45.87 -21.96 8.67
C GLU A 10 47.14 -21.39 9.30
N LEU A 11 47.35 -20.07 9.20
CA LEU A 11 48.49 -19.36 9.81
C LEU A 11 48.47 -19.45 11.35
N ALA A 12 47.29 -19.36 11.96
CA ALA A 12 47.14 -19.53 13.41
C ALA A 12 47.51 -20.94 13.92
N LYS A 13 47.45 -21.96 13.05
CA LYS A 13 47.79 -23.34 13.38
C LYS A 13 49.26 -23.70 13.12
N SER A 14 49.99 -22.89 12.33
CA SER A 14 51.37 -23.18 11.92
C SER A 14 52.44 -22.39 12.70
N SER A 15 52.15 -21.98 13.95
CA SER A 15 53.03 -21.17 14.81
C SER A 15 54.29 -21.92 15.32
N THR A 16 55.08 -22.46 14.40
CA THR A 16 56.49 -22.85 14.59
C THR A 16 57.32 -22.41 13.38
N ALA A 17 57.27 -21.11 13.05
CA ALA A 17 58.09 -20.52 12.01
C ALA A 17 58.83 -19.30 12.56
N GLU A 18 60.11 -19.48 12.90
CA GLU A 18 61.08 -18.48 13.36
C GLU A 18 61.48 -17.44 12.29
N TYR A 19 60.60 -17.10 11.33
CA TYR A 19 60.97 -16.29 10.15
C TYR A 19 59.96 -15.19 9.81
N ALA A 20 59.39 -14.54 10.82
CA ALA A 20 58.69 -13.26 10.63
C ALA A 20 59.33 -12.19 11.53
N PRO A 21 59.63 -10.98 11.01
CA PRO A 21 59.95 -9.84 11.87
C PRO A 21 58.82 -9.69 12.88
N LYS A 22 59.13 -9.59 14.18
CA LYS A 22 58.12 -9.40 15.23
C LYS A 22 57.25 -8.15 15.03
N ASP A 23 57.72 -7.22 14.19
CA ASP A 23 56.99 -6.02 13.77
C ASP A 23 55.97 -6.26 12.63
N ALA A 24 55.87 -7.49 12.12
CA ALA A 24 54.94 -7.87 11.04
C ALA A 24 53.63 -8.49 11.55
N GLU A 25 53.53 -8.77 12.85
CA GLU A 25 52.29 -9.29 13.46
C GLU A 25 51.31 -8.13 13.72
N LYS A 26 50.47 -7.83 12.74
CA LYS A 26 49.31 -6.96 12.95
C LYS A 26 48.29 -7.65 13.83
N SER A 27 47.70 -6.90 14.75
CA SER A 27 46.61 -7.41 15.57
C SER A 27 45.42 -7.80 14.69
N PHE A 28 44.64 -8.78 15.15
CA PHE A 28 43.42 -9.18 14.46
C PHE A 28 42.46 -8.01 14.21
N ASP A 29 42.38 -7.07 15.16
CA ASP A 29 41.55 -5.87 15.06
C ASP A 29 42.03 -4.91 13.97
N GLU A 30 43.35 -4.74 13.80
CA GLU A 30 43.91 -3.94 12.70
C GLU A 30 43.67 -4.58 11.33
N VAL A 31 43.79 -5.91 11.24
CA VAL A 31 43.48 -6.65 10.00
C VAL A 31 42.00 -6.53 9.67
N LYS A 32 41.12 -6.66 10.66
CA LYS A 32 39.68 -6.51 10.50
C LYS A 32 39.29 -5.09 10.07
N ALA A 33 39.85 -4.07 10.71
CA ALA A 33 39.62 -2.68 10.33
C ALA A 33 40.05 -2.40 8.88
N LEU A 34 41.18 -2.96 8.46
CA LEU A 34 41.66 -2.82 7.09
C LEU A 34 40.74 -3.51 6.07
N VAL A 35 40.23 -4.70 6.41
CA VAL A 35 39.25 -5.42 5.60
C VAL A 35 37.94 -4.62 5.48
N ASP A 36 37.46 -4.04 6.58
CA ASP A 36 36.23 -3.24 6.58
C ASP A 36 36.36 -1.98 5.72
N ILE A 37 37.51 -1.30 5.79
CA ILE A 37 37.83 -0.15 4.93
C ILE A 37 37.89 -0.58 3.47
N THR A 38 38.53 -1.70 3.17
CA THR A 38 38.69 -2.22 1.81
C THR A 38 37.33 -2.59 1.21
N ASN A 39 36.49 -3.31 1.96
CA ASN A 39 35.13 -3.65 1.54
C ASN A 39 34.29 -2.40 1.29
N ARG A 40 34.42 -1.38 2.14
CA ARG A 40 33.71 -0.11 1.96
C ARG A 40 34.19 0.65 0.72
N ALA A 41 35.50 0.66 0.46
CA ALA A 41 36.06 1.26 -0.75
C ALA A 41 35.57 0.51 -2.00
N GLU A 42 35.54 -0.83 -1.96
CA GLU A 42 35.02 -1.66 -3.04
C GLU A 42 33.54 -1.38 -3.32
N GLU A 43 32.69 -1.29 -2.30
CA GLU A 43 31.27 -0.95 -2.47
C GLU A 43 31.10 0.48 -3.01
N LEU A 44 31.94 1.43 -2.62
CA LEU A 44 31.87 2.79 -3.14
C LEU A 44 32.30 2.88 -4.62
N MET A 45 33.28 2.09 -5.05
CA MET A 45 33.79 2.14 -6.42
C MET A 45 32.99 1.25 -7.38
N ALA A 46 32.65 0.04 -6.94
CA ALA A 46 32.05 -1.00 -7.76
C ALA A 46 30.65 -1.40 -7.30
N GLY A 47 30.12 -0.77 -6.26
CA GLY A 47 28.78 -1.07 -5.77
C GLY A 47 27.69 -0.70 -6.77
N ARG A 48 26.52 -1.30 -6.56
CA ARG A 48 25.37 -1.18 -7.49
C ARG A 48 24.95 0.27 -7.71
N LYS A 49 25.07 1.12 -6.70
CA LYS A 49 24.73 2.55 -6.82
C LYS A 49 25.68 3.27 -7.78
N THR A 50 26.98 3.05 -7.61
CA THR A 50 28.03 3.66 -8.44
C THR A 50 27.94 3.17 -9.88
N GLN A 51 27.74 1.86 -10.08
CA GLN A 51 27.49 1.30 -11.41
C GLN A 51 26.27 1.92 -12.08
N ARG A 52 25.15 2.11 -11.36
CA ARG A 52 23.96 2.77 -11.92
C ARG A 52 24.20 4.22 -12.27
N LEU A 53 24.93 4.97 -11.43
CA LEU A 53 25.28 6.36 -11.72
C LEU A 53 26.18 6.45 -12.96
N LEU A 54 27.18 5.59 -13.05
CA LEU A 54 28.04 5.50 -14.24
C LEU A 54 27.22 5.18 -15.49
N MET A 55 26.27 4.26 -15.41
CA MET A 55 25.37 3.94 -16.54
C MET A 55 24.45 5.11 -16.92
N LEU A 56 24.03 5.93 -15.97
CA LEU A 56 23.26 7.16 -16.26
C LEU A 56 24.10 8.21 -16.96
N GLU A 57 25.40 8.30 -16.65
CA GLU A 57 26.30 9.26 -17.29
C GLU A 57 26.79 8.78 -18.67
N SER A 58 27.09 7.48 -18.80
CA SER A 58 27.80 6.92 -19.96
C SER A 58 26.89 6.28 -21.01
N SER A 59 25.60 6.10 -20.74
CA SER A 59 24.68 5.41 -21.64
C SER A 59 23.34 6.13 -21.80
N ASP A 60 23.19 6.81 -22.94
CA ASP A 60 21.92 7.44 -23.33
C ASP A 60 20.76 6.45 -23.35
N ARG A 61 21.00 5.22 -23.85
CA ARG A 61 19.99 4.15 -23.84
C ARG A 61 19.52 3.81 -22.42
N TYR A 62 20.42 3.80 -21.44
CA TYR A 62 20.03 3.53 -20.04
C TYR A 62 19.19 4.69 -19.47
N VAL A 63 19.55 5.93 -19.80
CA VAL A 63 18.78 7.13 -19.42
C VAL A 63 17.38 7.07 -20.03
N GLU A 64 17.25 6.82 -21.33
CA GLU A 64 15.96 6.68 -22.01
C GLU A 64 15.10 5.59 -21.36
N GLN A 65 15.68 4.45 -20.98
CA GLN A 65 14.95 3.41 -20.26
C GLN A 65 14.44 3.90 -18.89
N GLN A 66 15.23 4.68 -18.14
CA GLN A 66 14.75 5.24 -16.88
C GLN A 66 13.66 6.29 -17.09
N VAL A 67 13.79 7.15 -18.10
CA VAL A 67 12.77 8.14 -18.46
C VAL A 67 11.45 7.42 -18.79
N ASN A 68 11.48 6.40 -19.65
CA ASN A 68 10.30 5.61 -19.99
C ASN A 68 9.66 4.94 -18.77
N ARG A 69 10.46 4.45 -17.80
CA ARG A 69 9.93 3.88 -16.55
C ARG A 69 9.25 4.94 -15.69
N ILE A 70 9.82 6.14 -15.60
CA ILE A 70 9.23 7.27 -14.88
C ILE A 70 7.91 7.68 -15.53
N ASP A 71 7.86 7.80 -16.86
CA ASP A 71 6.66 8.22 -17.57
C ASP A 71 5.56 7.17 -17.50
N LEU A 72 5.91 5.88 -17.56
CA LEU A 72 4.97 4.80 -17.29
C LEU A 72 4.39 4.93 -15.87
N SER A 73 5.25 5.14 -14.85
CA SER A 73 4.80 5.33 -13.47
C SER A 73 3.88 6.54 -13.32
N LYS A 74 4.21 7.68 -13.94
CA LYS A 74 3.35 8.88 -13.97
C LYS A 74 1.99 8.57 -14.61
N SER A 75 1.97 7.87 -15.74
CA SER A 75 0.73 7.50 -16.44
C SER A 75 -0.17 6.60 -15.59
N GLN A 76 0.45 5.70 -14.80
CA GLN A 76 -0.24 4.81 -13.88
C GLN A 76 -0.81 5.58 -12.67
N CYS A 77 -0.18 6.67 -12.25
CA CYS A 77 -0.72 7.53 -11.18
C CYS A 77 -1.87 8.43 -11.66
N ALA A 78 -1.92 8.81 -12.94
CA ALA A 78 -2.95 9.71 -13.46
C ALA A 78 -4.34 9.07 -13.52
N LYS A 79 -4.44 7.79 -13.93
CA LYS A 79 -5.73 7.08 -14.10
C LYS A 79 -6.52 6.91 -12.79
N PRO A 80 -5.91 6.51 -11.65
CA PRO A 80 -6.63 6.40 -10.38
C PRO A 80 -7.15 7.74 -9.88
N VAL A 81 -6.43 8.85 -10.14
CA VAL A 81 -6.85 10.19 -9.69
C VAL A 81 -8.14 10.61 -10.39
N THR A 82 -8.21 10.44 -11.72
CA THR A 82 -9.42 10.77 -12.48
C THR A 82 -10.59 9.84 -12.16
N GLN A 83 -10.31 8.54 -11.98
CA GLN A 83 -11.32 7.56 -11.54
C GLN A 83 -11.86 7.90 -10.15
N ARG A 84 -11.00 8.29 -9.21
CA ARG A 84 -11.41 8.71 -7.87
C ARG A 84 -12.33 9.92 -7.91
N ALA A 85 -11.98 10.95 -8.68
CA ALA A 85 -12.83 12.13 -8.82
C ALA A 85 -14.22 11.78 -9.41
N ALA A 86 -14.27 10.86 -10.39
CA ALA A 86 -15.52 10.38 -10.96
C ALA A 86 -16.37 9.59 -9.94
N LEU A 87 -15.73 8.72 -9.14
CA LEU A 87 -16.41 7.96 -8.08
C LEU A 87 -16.92 8.88 -6.96
N ASP A 88 -16.14 9.87 -6.55
CA ASP A 88 -16.55 10.84 -5.54
C ASP A 88 -17.77 11.65 -6.00
N LYS A 89 -17.81 12.04 -7.29
CA LYS A 89 -18.99 12.67 -7.90
C LYS A 89 -20.20 11.74 -7.91
N ALA A 90 -20.05 10.52 -8.39
CA ALA A 90 -21.14 9.54 -8.44
C ALA A 90 -21.69 9.22 -7.04
N LYS A 91 -20.81 9.14 -6.03
CA LYS A 91 -21.20 8.94 -4.63
C LYS A 91 -22.04 10.11 -4.11
N ALA A 92 -21.67 11.34 -4.43
CA ALA A 92 -22.45 12.51 -4.04
C ALA A 92 -23.85 12.51 -4.69
N GLU A 93 -23.91 12.20 -5.98
CA GLU A 93 -25.18 12.10 -6.73
C GLU A 93 -26.10 11.01 -6.13
N GLN A 94 -25.56 9.81 -5.90
CA GLN A 94 -26.31 8.70 -5.30
C GLN A 94 -26.76 9.00 -3.87
N MET A 95 -25.95 9.73 -3.08
CA MET A 95 -26.35 10.11 -1.73
C MET A 95 -27.53 11.10 -1.74
N GLU A 96 -27.54 12.05 -2.66
CA GLU A 96 -28.66 12.98 -2.83
C GLU A 96 -29.91 12.27 -3.36
N GLU A 97 -29.76 11.33 -4.28
CA GLU A 97 -30.86 10.49 -4.75
C GLU A 97 -31.43 9.59 -3.63
N ALA A 98 -30.56 8.98 -2.82
CA ALA A 98 -30.97 8.19 -1.66
C ALA A 98 -31.75 9.04 -0.63
N LYS A 99 -31.32 10.28 -0.37
CA LYS A 99 -32.06 11.20 0.51
C LYS A 99 -33.45 11.52 -0.03
N ARG A 100 -33.57 11.81 -1.33
CA ARG A 100 -34.86 12.11 -1.97
C ARG A 100 -35.79 10.91 -1.93
N THR A 101 -35.30 9.74 -2.33
CA THR A 101 -36.09 8.50 -2.31
C THR A 101 -36.51 8.11 -0.90
N HIS A 102 -35.65 8.25 0.11
CA HIS A 102 -36.05 8.04 1.52
C HIS A 102 -37.16 9.00 1.96
N ALA A 103 -37.06 10.29 1.62
CA ALA A 103 -38.09 11.26 1.94
C ALA A 103 -39.44 10.93 1.26
N GLU A 104 -39.41 10.45 0.02
CA GLU A 104 -40.60 10.00 -0.71
C GLU A 104 -41.21 8.73 -0.10
N ILE A 105 -40.38 7.74 0.25
CA ILE A 105 -40.81 6.53 0.95
C ILE A 105 -41.47 6.87 2.28
N ASP A 106 -40.88 7.77 3.06
CA ASP A 106 -41.46 8.21 4.34
C ASP A 106 -42.79 8.94 4.15
N LYS A 107 -42.90 9.77 3.11
CA LYS A 107 -44.15 10.44 2.75
C LYS A 107 -45.24 9.44 2.39
N LEU A 108 -44.92 8.46 1.54
CA LEU A 108 -45.84 7.40 1.15
C LEU A 108 -46.24 6.56 2.36
N ARG A 109 -45.29 6.19 3.23
CA ARG A 109 -45.57 5.43 4.45
C ARG A 109 -46.58 6.15 5.34
N ARG A 110 -46.38 7.44 5.59
CA ARG A 110 -47.32 8.25 6.38
C ARG A 110 -48.70 8.34 5.73
N ALA A 111 -48.75 8.53 4.42
CA ALA A 111 -50.01 8.59 3.67
C ALA A 111 -50.77 7.25 3.76
N THR A 112 -50.08 6.13 3.58
CA THR A 112 -50.67 4.79 3.66
C THR A 112 -51.15 4.46 5.06
N GLN A 113 -50.37 4.77 6.10
CA GLN A 113 -50.81 4.59 7.49
C GLN A 113 -52.02 5.44 7.84
N LYS A 114 -52.12 6.66 7.30
CA LYS A 114 -53.29 7.52 7.48
C LYS A 114 -54.51 6.89 6.80
N LEU A 115 -54.38 6.52 5.52
CA LEU A 115 -55.46 5.88 4.76
C LEU A 115 -55.93 4.58 5.42
N GLN A 116 -54.99 3.77 5.94
CA GLN A 116 -55.32 2.56 6.69
C GLN A 116 -56.19 2.88 7.90
N ARG A 117 -55.82 3.87 8.72
CA ARG A 117 -56.60 4.27 9.89
C ARG A 117 -57.97 4.80 9.52
N ASP A 118 -58.05 5.60 8.46
CA ASP A 118 -59.30 6.17 7.96
C ASP A 118 -60.24 5.04 7.50
N LEU A 119 -59.73 4.06 6.75
CA LEU A 119 -60.48 2.86 6.32
C LEU A 119 -60.89 1.96 7.49
N GLU A 120 -60.00 1.71 8.46
CA GLU A 120 -60.32 0.93 9.66
C GLU A 120 -61.45 1.58 10.47
N ALA A 121 -61.46 2.92 10.56
CA ALA A 121 -62.51 3.67 11.23
C ALA A 121 -63.86 3.56 10.50
N GLU A 122 -63.87 3.72 9.17
CA GLU A 122 -65.07 3.56 8.35
C GLU A 122 -65.64 2.15 8.41
N LEU A 123 -64.79 1.12 8.27
CA LEU A 123 -65.18 -0.28 8.37
C LEU A 123 -65.69 -0.63 9.77
N SER A 124 -65.01 -0.16 10.82
CA SER A 124 -65.44 -0.41 12.19
C SER A 124 -66.80 0.23 12.50
N SER A 125 -67.06 1.42 11.96
CA SER A 125 -68.36 2.08 12.04
C SER A 125 -69.44 1.30 11.30
N TYR A 126 -69.15 0.82 10.08
CA TYR A 126 -70.11 0.10 9.25
C TYR A 126 -70.49 -1.28 9.84
N PHE A 127 -69.49 -2.05 10.29
CA PHE A 127 -69.68 -3.40 10.82
C PHE A 127 -69.98 -3.44 12.33
N LYS A 128 -69.90 -2.31 13.03
CA LYS A 128 -70.04 -2.20 14.51
C LYS A 128 -69.11 -3.18 15.26
N ALA A 129 -67.96 -3.48 14.66
CA ALA A 129 -66.96 -4.40 15.16
C ALA A 129 -65.58 -3.75 15.00
N ASN A 130 -64.61 -4.13 15.83
CA ASN A 130 -63.26 -3.60 15.73
C ASN A 130 -62.52 -4.26 14.56
N VAL A 131 -62.36 -3.53 13.45
CA VAL A 131 -61.68 -4.02 12.25
C VAL A 131 -60.25 -3.47 12.23
N ARG A 132 -59.26 -4.36 12.06
CA ARG A 132 -57.84 -4.02 11.89
C ARG A 132 -57.31 -4.63 10.60
N ILE A 133 -56.70 -3.82 9.76
CA ILE A 133 -56.00 -4.26 8.55
C ILE A 133 -54.59 -4.65 8.97
N VAL A 134 -54.20 -5.91 8.76
CA VAL A 134 -52.89 -6.44 9.18
C VAL A 134 -52.00 -6.62 7.96
N GLY A 135 -50.79 -6.05 7.99
CA GLY A 135 -49.79 -6.16 6.93
C GLY A 135 -48.44 -5.54 7.31
N GLU A 136 -47.39 -5.81 6.52
CA GLU A 136 -45.98 -5.44 6.81
C GLU A 136 -45.74 -3.93 7.03
N ILE A 137 -46.66 -3.08 6.56
CA ILE A 137 -46.65 -1.61 6.76
C ILE A 137 -46.73 -1.22 8.25
N SER A 138 -47.22 -2.13 9.10
CA SER A 138 -47.30 -1.95 10.55
C SER A 138 -46.08 -2.49 11.32
N GLN A 139 -45.14 -3.20 10.67
CA GLN A 139 -44.03 -3.90 11.33
C GLN A 139 -42.61 -3.36 10.97
N MET A 140 -42.50 -2.29 10.18
CA MET A 140 -41.24 -1.59 9.85
C MET A 140 -41.35 -0.07 10.06
#